data_AF-A0A8B8IY33-F1
#
_entry.id   AF-A0A8B8IY33-F1
#
_cell.length_a   1.000
_cell.length_b   1.000
_cell.length_c   1.000
_cell.angle_alpha   90.00
_cell.angle_beta   90.00
_cell.angle_gamma   90.00
#
_symmetry.space_group_name_H-M   'P 1'
#
loop_
_entity.id
_entity.type
_entity.pdbx_description
1 polymer ?
#
loop_
_entity_poly.entity_id
_entity_poly.type
_entity_poly.pdbx_seq_one_letter_code
_entity_poly.pdbx_strand_id
1 'polypeptide(L)'
;MTRDWTEEENFGNILFSEDILQIVVQHSNRKLQEMRHKYKKEDRPELKDIDIIEAHVALIACLLLTAIFKSNKEDTALFARDDKGREIFRCIFSQKRFLLLLAALRFDDPNTREEKKKNDPATHISELYDIFISNCQSYYNPVSYMCIDEMLVRCRQIWREAHVSIVSRRHLYEIFNIDAFLNIT
;
A
#
# COMPACT_ATOMS: atom_id res chain seq x y z
N MET A 1 -25.13 -22.82 -3.30
CA MET A 1 -24.80 -22.46 -1.90
C MET A 1 -24.80 -20.94 -1.83
N THR A 2 -25.86 -20.35 -1.30
CA THR A 2 -25.93 -18.91 -1.02
C THR A 2 -25.16 -18.66 0.27
N ARG A 3 -24.06 -17.91 0.18
CA ARG A 3 -23.23 -17.52 1.32
C ARG A 3 -24.04 -16.48 2.12
N ASP A 4 -24.30 -16.77 3.40
CA ASP A 4 -25.01 -15.86 4.29
C ASP A 4 -24.06 -14.71 4.68
N TRP A 5 -24.39 -13.48 4.26
CA TRP A 5 -23.62 -12.27 4.59
C TRP A 5 -24.02 -11.67 5.95
N THR A 6 -24.55 -12.50 6.85
CA THR A 6 -25.12 -12.08 8.14
C THR A 6 -24.06 -11.81 9.20
N GLU A 7 -22.81 -12.20 8.94
CA GLU A 7 -21.66 -11.66 9.63
C GLU A 7 -21.04 -10.62 8.68
N GLU A 8 -20.97 -9.36 9.11
CA GLU A 8 -20.06 -8.38 8.52
C GLU A 8 -18.63 -8.86 8.76
N GLU A 9 -18.23 -9.98 8.14
CA GLU A 9 -16.83 -10.29 7.92
C GLU A 9 -16.28 -9.07 7.19
N ASN A 10 -15.54 -8.24 7.95
CA ASN A 10 -15.03 -6.97 7.50
C ASN A 10 -14.37 -7.18 6.14
N PHE A 11 -15.01 -6.67 5.08
CA PHE A 11 -14.50 -6.75 3.71
C PHE A 11 -13.05 -6.25 3.63
N GLY A 12 -12.67 -5.32 4.53
CA GLY A 12 -11.30 -4.86 4.72
C GLY A 12 -10.31 -5.97 5.12
N ASN A 13 -10.70 -6.91 5.98
CA ASN A 13 -9.87 -8.03 6.43
C ASN A 13 -9.70 -9.10 5.34
N ILE A 14 -10.64 -9.19 4.40
CA ILE A 14 -10.53 -10.12 3.26
C ILE A 14 -9.47 -9.61 2.27
N LEU A 15 -9.51 -8.31 1.96
CA LEU A 15 -8.56 -7.70 1.02
C LEU A 15 -7.18 -7.47 1.66
N PHE A 16 -7.15 -7.03 2.91
CA PHE A 16 -5.94 -6.83 3.69
C PHE A 16 -5.91 -7.83 4.83
N SER A 17 -5.55 -9.07 4.49
CA SER A 17 -5.42 -10.15 5.48
C SER A 17 -4.35 -9.82 6.52
N GLU A 18 -4.43 -10.50 7.65
CA GLU A 18 -3.43 -10.32 8.71
C GLU A 18 -2.01 -10.62 8.22
N ASP A 19 -1.84 -11.55 7.27
CA ASP A 19 -0.56 -11.87 6.65
C ASP A 19 0.04 -10.65 5.92
N ILE A 20 -0.77 -9.95 5.13
CA ILE A 20 -0.35 -8.73 4.43
C ILE A 20 0.07 -7.67 5.47
N LEU A 21 -0.71 -7.50 6.53
CA LEU A 21 -0.41 -6.54 7.59
C LEU A 21 0.88 -6.89 8.31
N GLN A 22 1.12 -8.17 8.60
CA GLN A 22 2.34 -8.62 9.27
C GLN A 22 3.59 -8.34 8.42
N ILE A 23 3.53 -8.57 7.11
CA ILE A 23 4.62 -8.23 6.18
C ILE A 23 4.91 -6.73 6.23
N VAL A 24 3.86 -5.90 6.14
CA VAL A 24 3.99 -4.43 6.22
C VAL A 24 4.62 -4.01 7.54
N VAL A 25 4.14 -4.54 8.66
CA VAL A 25 4.64 -4.23 10.01
C VAL A 25 6.11 -4.63 10.14
N GLN A 26 6.45 -5.86 9.76
CA GLN A 26 7.81 -6.39 9.86
C GLN A 26 8.82 -5.53 9.11
N HIS A 27 8.57 -5.25 7.84
CA HIS A 27 9.52 -4.50 7.01
C HIS A 27 9.55 -3.01 7.36
N SER A 28 8.40 -2.42 7.71
CA SER A 28 8.33 -1.03 8.13
C SER A 28 9.03 -0.80 9.48
N ASN A 29 8.88 -1.71 10.44
CA ASN A 29 9.58 -1.63 11.73
C ASN A 29 11.09 -1.74 11.57
N ARG A 30 11.57 -2.64 10.72
CA ARG A 30 13.00 -2.69 10.36
C ARG A 30 13.48 -1.35 9.83
N LYS A 31 12.69 -0.70 8.96
CA LYS A 31 13.05 0.62 8.43
C LYS A 31 13.02 1.72 9.50
N LEU A 32 12.04 1.68 10.40
CA LEU A 32 11.96 2.62 11.53
C LEU A 32 13.18 2.52 12.43
N GLN A 33 13.64 1.31 12.74
CA GLN A 33 14.84 1.07 13.53
C GLN A 33 16.08 1.68 12.86
N GLU A 34 16.27 1.49 11.55
CA GLU A 34 17.35 2.16 10.80
C GLU A 34 17.24 3.69 10.85
N MET A 35 16.02 4.22 10.79
CA MET A 35 15.78 5.67 10.86
C MET A 35 16.07 6.23 12.24
N ARG A 36 15.78 5.50 13.33
CA ARG A 36 16.03 5.92 14.73
C ARG A 36 17.46 6.36 14.95
N HIS A 37 18.42 5.56 14.49
CA HIS A 37 19.85 5.82 14.66
C HIS A 37 20.34 7.12 14.00
N LYS A 38 19.55 7.71 13.09
CA LYS A 38 19.87 9.00 12.46
C LYS A 38 19.44 10.19 13.31
N TYR A 39 18.60 10.00 14.33
CA TYR A 39 18.10 11.06 15.18
C TYR A 39 18.88 11.14 16.49
N LYS A 40 19.21 12.36 16.92
CA LYS A 40 19.91 12.61 18.20
C LYS A 40 19.16 12.10 19.45
N LYS A 41 17.84 11.95 19.36
CA LYS A 41 17.00 11.37 20.41
C LYS A 41 16.26 10.20 19.78
N GLU A 42 16.68 8.99 20.15
CA GLU A 42 16.11 7.75 19.60
C GLU A 42 14.74 7.44 20.23
N ASP A 43 14.52 7.81 21.49
CA ASP A 43 13.28 7.56 22.25
C ASP A 43 12.16 8.59 21.98
N ARG A 44 11.96 8.94 20.70
CA ARG A 44 10.82 9.79 20.33
C ARG A 44 9.58 8.94 20.13
N PRO A 45 8.39 9.38 20.61
CA PRO A 45 7.16 8.64 20.41
C PRO A 45 6.83 8.46 18.92
N GLU A 46 7.21 9.40 18.06
CA GLU A 46 6.95 9.31 16.62
C GLU A 46 7.79 8.21 15.92
N LEU A 47 8.90 7.82 16.53
CA LEU A 47 9.84 6.83 16.01
C LEU A 47 9.53 5.40 16.47
N LYS A 48 8.55 5.20 17.36
CA LYS A 48 8.19 3.89 17.90
C LYS A 48 7.75 2.89 16.82
N ASP A 49 7.93 1.62 17.13
CA ASP A 49 7.55 0.51 16.26
C ASP A 49 6.03 0.52 16.09
N ILE A 50 5.58 0.01 14.95
CA ILE A 50 4.19 -0.06 14.53
C ILE A 50 3.65 -1.40 14.98
N ASP A 51 2.45 -1.38 15.55
CA ASP A 51 1.67 -2.59 15.84
C ASP A 51 0.70 -2.90 14.69
N ILE A 52 0.19 -4.13 14.61
CA ILE A 52 -0.77 -4.54 13.55
C ILE A 52 -2.00 -3.62 13.52
N ILE A 53 -2.51 -3.21 14.68
CA ILE A 53 -3.64 -2.27 14.80
C ILE A 53 -3.27 -0.91 14.22
N GLU A 54 -2.08 -0.41 14.56
CA GLU A 54 -1.58 0.85 14.02
C GLU A 54 -1.41 0.72 12.49
N ALA A 55 -0.84 -0.36 11.97
CA ALA A 55 -0.73 -0.54 10.53
C ALA A 55 -2.10 -0.56 9.82
N HIS A 56 -3.08 -1.26 10.37
CA HIS A 56 -4.43 -1.35 9.81
C HIS A 56 -5.16 0.00 9.82
N VAL A 57 -5.19 0.68 10.97
CA VAL A 57 -5.94 1.95 11.14
C VAL A 57 -5.16 3.15 10.60
N ALA A 58 -3.85 3.20 10.80
CA ALA A 58 -3.00 4.35 10.44
C ALA A 58 -2.71 4.44 8.97
N LEU A 59 -2.34 3.31 8.37
CA LEU A 59 -1.82 3.34 7.02
C LEU A 59 -2.98 3.11 6.08
N ILE A 60 -3.73 2.02 6.24
CA ILE A 60 -4.76 1.64 5.27
C ILE A 60 -5.98 2.55 5.42
N ALA A 61 -6.56 2.66 6.61
CA ALA A 61 -7.78 3.45 6.78
C ALA A 61 -7.55 4.95 6.51
N CYS A 62 -6.42 5.53 6.93
CA CYS A 62 -6.14 6.93 6.60
C CYS A 62 -5.94 7.15 5.09
N LEU A 63 -5.23 6.26 4.40
CA LEU A 63 -5.08 6.36 2.94
C LEU A 63 -6.44 6.25 2.24
N LEU A 64 -7.31 5.34 2.68
CA LEU A 64 -8.68 5.26 2.19
C LEU A 64 -9.48 6.54 2.47
N LEU A 65 -9.35 7.12 3.66
CA LEU A 65 -9.98 8.40 3.99
C LEU A 65 -9.50 9.52 3.07
N THR A 66 -8.21 9.57 2.71
CA THR A 66 -7.73 10.58 1.74
C THR A 66 -8.39 10.42 0.37
N ALA A 67 -8.67 9.18 -0.05
CA ALA A 67 -9.40 8.90 -1.29
C ALA A 67 -10.88 9.32 -1.20
N ILE A 68 -11.55 9.00 -0.09
CA ILE A 68 -12.95 9.37 0.16
C ILE A 68 -13.13 10.89 0.13
N PHE A 69 -12.25 11.62 0.80
CA PHE A 69 -12.28 13.08 0.82
C PHE A 69 -11.77 13.74 -0.47
N LYS A 70 -11.28 12.94 -1.44
CA LYS A 70 -10.63 13.42 -2.67
C LYS A 70 -9.45 14.37 -2.39
N SER A 71 -8.79 14.14 -1.26
CA SER A 71 -7.66 14.94 -0.73
C SER A 71 -6.29 14.41 -1.17
N ASN A 72 -6.23 13.60 -2.23
CA ASN A 72 -5.00 12.97 -2.70
C ASN A 72 -3.92 13.95 -3.21
N LYS A 73 -4.28 15.21 -3.44
CA LYS A 73 -3.36 16.30 -3.83
C LYS A 73 -3.13 17.31 -2.72
N GLU A 74 -3.79 17.14 -1.58
CA GLU A 74 -3.60 18.00 -0.43
C GLU A 74 -2.32 17.60 0.27
N ASP A 75 -1.53 18.60 0.66
CA ASP A 75 -0.37 18.39 1.49
C ASP A 75 -0.82 18.05 2.93
N THR A 76 0.12 18.04 3.85
CA THR A 76 -0.09 17.87 5.29
C THR A 76 -1.03 18.88 5.95
N ALA A 77 -1.56 19.84 5.19
CA ALA A 77 -2.69 20.70 5.55
C ALA A 77 -3.93 19.91 6.02
N LEU A 78 -4.05 18.64 5.64
CA LEU A 78 -5.03 17.70 6.22
C LEU A 78 -5.00 17.65 7.76
N PHE A 79 -3.84 17.89 8.35
CA PHE A 79 -3.63 17.91 9.80
C PHE A 79 -3.65 19.33 10.40
N ALA A 80 -3.92 20.37 9.62
CA ALA A 80 -4.01 21.75 10.10
C ALA A 80 -5.16 21.89 11.10
N ARG A 81 -5.12 22.90 11.98
CA ARG A 81 -6.21 23.19 12.95
C ARG A 81 -7.20 24.22 12.44
N ASP A 82 -6.95 24.76 11.25
CA ASP A 82 -7.81 25.72 10.59
C ASP A 82 -8.98 25.02 9.88
N ASP A 83 -9.78 25.82 9.17
CA ASP A 83 -10.92 25.41 8.36
C ASP A 83 -10.57 24.46 7.21
N LYS A 84 -9.28 24.29 6.90
CA LYS A 84 -8.77 23.43 5.82
C LYS A 84 -8.37 22.05 6.31
N GLY A 85 -8.09 21.92 7.61
CA GLY A 85 -7.74 20.64 8.21
C GLY A 85 -8.96 19.79 8.55
N ARG A 86 -8.74 18.49 8.67
CA ARG A 86 -9.78 17.50 8.98
C ARG A 86 -9.49 16.87 10.32
N GLU A 87 -10.43 17.00 11.26
CA GLU A 87 -10.21 16.58 12.65
C GLU A 87 -9.92 15.09 12.76
N ILE A 88 -10.55 14.27 11.93
CA ILE A 88 -10.38 12.82 11.92
C ILE A 88 -8.90 12.42 11.80
N PHE A 89 -8.11 13.06 10.94
CA PHE A 89 -6.70 12.71 10.78
C PHE A 89 -5.89 13.03 12.05
N ARG A 90 -6.22 14.14 12.74
CA ARG A 90 -5.57 14.52 14.00
C ARG A 90 -5.98 13.64 15.17
N CYS A 91 -7.19 13.08 15.14
CA CYS A 91 -7.66 12.12 16.13
C CYS A 91 -6.94 10.77 16.00
N ILE A 92 -6.51 10.40 14.79
CA ILE A 92 -5.83 9.14 14.54
C ILE A 92 -4.31 9.29 14.76
N PHE A 93 -3.65 10.27 14.12
CA PHE A 93 -2.20 10.49 14.24
C PHE A 93 -1.79 11.95 14.40
N SER A 94 -0.63 12.15 15.01
CA SER A 94 0.09 13.41 14.81
C SER A 94 0.62 13.49 13.39
N GLN A 95 0.61 14.70 12.80
CA GLN A 95 1.14 14.97 11.46
C GLN A 95 2.56 14.40 11.27
N LYS A 96 3.42 14.55 12.29
CA LYS A 96 4.80 14.06 12.27
C LYS A 96 4.87 12.54 12.24
N ARG A 97 4.06 11.86 13.06
CA ARG A 97 4.00 10.39 13.08
C ARG A 97 3.54 9.87 11.72
N PHE A 98 2.47 10.43 11.17
CA PHE A 98 1.94 10.01 9.87
C PHE A 98 2.98 10.15 8.75
N LEU A 99 3.67 11.29 8.66
CA LEU A 99 4.75 11.47 7.67
C LEU A 99 5.91 10.49 7.84
N LEU A 100 6.28 10.21 9.08
CA LEU A 100 7.37 9.29 9.38
C LEU A 100 7.00 7.85 9.02
N LEU A 101 5.76 7.45 9.32
CA LEU A 101 5.19 6.18 8.91
C LEU A 101 5.16 6.01 7.40
N LEU A 102 4.69 7.01 6.66
CA LEU A 102 4.70 6.99 5.19
C LEU A 102 6.13 6.86 4.64
N ALA A 103 7.11 7.54 5.24
CA ALA A 103 8.51 7.44 4.84
C ALA A 103 9.14 6.06 5.15
N ALA A 104 8.70 5.42 6.23
CA ALA A 104 9.20 4.14 6.70
C ALA A 104 8.48 2.92 6.08
N LEU A 105 7.35 3.11 5.40
CA LEU A 105 6.54 2.05 4.81
C LEU A 105 7.36 1.17 3.85
N ARG A 106 7.48 -0.12 4.15
CA ARG A 106 8.20 -1.10 3.31
C ARG A 106 7.41 -2.40 3.22
N PHE A 107 7.65 -3.15 2.14
CA PHE A 107 6.96 -4.41 1.84
C PHE A 107 7.93 -5.56 1.54
N ASP A 108 9.24 -5.32 1.57
CA ASP A 108 10.24 -6.30 1.15
C ASP A 108 11.48 -6.32 2.06
N ASP A 109 12.23 -7.43 1.99
CA ASP A 109 13.51 -7.58 2.69
C ASP A 109 14.67 -7.04 1.84
N PRO A 110 15.40 -5.98 2.29
CA PRO A 110 16.53 -5.45 1.55
C PRO A 110 17.68 -6.45 1.33
N ASN A 111 17.81 -7.48 2.18
CA ASN A 111 18.91 -8.44 2.08
C ASN A 111 18.72 -9.43 0.92
N THR A 112 17.47 -9.79 0.61
CA THR A 112 17.14 -10.75 -0.46
C THR A 112 16.83 -10.06 -1.80
N ARG A 113 16.68 -8.74 -1.76
CA ARG A 113 16.25 -7.90 -2.87
C ARG A 113 17.13 -8.03 -4.12
N GLU A 114 18.46 -7.96 -3.97
CA GLU A 114 19.38 -7.97 -5.11
C GLU A 114 19.36 -9.31 -5.88
N GLU A 115 19.07 -10.41 -5.19
CA GLU A 115 18.93 -11.71 -5.82
C GLU A 115 17.57 -11.85 -6.51
N LYS A 116 16.48 -11.47 -5.83
CA LYS A 116 15.12 -11.52 -6.39
C LYS A 116 14.95 -10.60 -7.60
N LYS A 117 15.56 -9.41 -7.58
CA LYS A 117 15.48 -8.43 -8.66
C LYS A 117 16.00 -8.95 -10.01
N LYS A 118 16.88 -9.96 -10.01
CA LYS A 118 17.38 -10.58 -11.25
C LYS A 118 16.27 -11.31 -12.02
N ASN A 119 15.29 -11.85 -11.30
CA ASN A 119 14.20 -12.63 -11.87
C ASN A 119 12.90 -11.84 -11.92
N ASP A 120 12.69 -10.93 -10.97
CA ASP A 120 11.46 -10.16 -10.81
C ASP A 120 11.74 -8.66 -10.62
N PRO A 121 11.50 -7.84 -11.66
CA PRO A 121 11.62 -6.38 -11.58
C PRO A 121 10.72 -5.75 -10.52
N ALA A 122 9.58 -6.36 -10.19
CA ALA A 122 8.60 -5.86 -9.23
C ALA A 122 8.82 -6.35 -7.80
N THR A 123 9.97 -6.97 -7.50
CA THR A 123 10.28 -7.64 -6.23
C THR A 123 9.99 -6.85 -4.95
N HIS A 124 9.89 -5.51 -5.01
CA HIS A 124 9.57 -4.67 -3.87
C HIS A 124 8.11 -4.78 -3.39
N ILE A 125 7.21 -5.35 -4.20
CA ILE A 125 5.79 -5.52 -3.85
C ILE A 125 5.23 -6.91 -4.15
N SER A 126 5.94 -7.74 -4.92
CA SER A 126 5.42 -9.01 -5.45
C SER A 126 4.84 -9.93 -4.40
N GLU A 127 5.49 -10.10 -3.25
CA GLU A 127 4.99 -10.95 -2.17
C GLU A 127 3.61 -10.50 -1.66
N LEU A 128 3.44 -9.19 -1.43
CA LEU A 128 2.17 -8.61 -1.03
C LEU A 128 1.11 -8.75 -2.14
N TYR A 129 1.53 -8.54 -3.39
CA TYR A 129 0.65 -8.64 -4.55
C TYR A 129 0.12 -10.06 -4.75
N ASP A 130 0.97 -11.08 -4.63
CA ASP A 130 0.60 -12.48 -4.80
C ASP A 130 -0.43 -12.92 -3.75
N ILE A 131 -0.22 -12.53 -2.48
CA ILE A 131 -1.19 -12.78 -1.41
C ILE A 131 -2.51 -12.06 -1.70
N PHE A 132 -2.45 -10.80 -2.13
CA PHE A 132 -3.64 -10.03 -2.47
C PHE A 132 -4.46 -10.65 -3.61
N ILE A 133 -3.80 -11.12 -4.68
CA ILE A 133 -4.46 -11.79 -5.81
C ILE A 133 -5.03 -13.13 -5.40
N SER A 134 -4.30 -13.92 -4.62
CA SER A 134 -4.77 -15.20 -4.07
C SER A 134 -6.04 -15.00 -3.24
N ASN A 135 -6.08 -13.95 -2.42
CA ASN A 135 -7.29 -13.58 -1.68
C ASN A 135 -8.43 -13.21 -2.65
N CYS A 136 -8.20 -12.32 -3.62
CA CYS A 136 -9.25 -11.95 -4.58
C CYS A 136 -9.85 -13.16 -5.30
N GLN A 137 -9.02 -14.11 -5.75
CA GLN A 137 -9.44 -15.33 -6.45
C GLN A 137 -10.22 -16.29 -5.54
N SER A 138 -9.86 -16.36 -4.26
CA SER A 138 -10.52 -17.26 -3.29
C SER A 138 -11.93 -16.80 -2.92
N TYR A 139 -12.21 -15.49 -2.99
CA TYR A 139 -13.50 -14.93 -2.57
C TYR A 139 -14.42 -14.57 -3.74
N TYR A 140 -13.92 -14.52 -4.98
CA TYR A 140 -14.71 -14.18 -6.14
C TYR A 140 -14.65 -15.26 -7.23
N ASN A 141 -15.80 -15.85 -7.53
CA ASN A 141 -15.96 -16.74 -8.68
C ASN A 141 -16.52 -15.94 -9.87
N PRO A 142 -15.78 -15.84 -10.99
CA PRO A 142 -16.25 -15.14 -12.17
C PRO A 142 -17.45 -15.85 -12.82
N VAL A 143 -18.30 -15.07 -13.48
CA VAL A 143 -19.47 -15.55 -14.23
C VAL A 143 -19.07 -15.72 -15.71
N SER A 144 -19.99 -16.22 -16.55
CA SER A 144 -19.80 -16.61 -17.96
C SER A 144 -19.22 -15.55 -18.90
N TYR A 145 -19.17 -14.27 -18.51
CA TYR A 145 -18.58 -13.21 -19.32
C TYR A 145 -17.60 -12.40 -18.48
N MET A 146 -16.34 -12.37 -18.91
CA MET A 146 -15.26 -11.57 -18.31
C MET A 146 -14.69 -10.62 -19.35
N CYS A 147 -14.35 -9.42 -18.91
CA CYS A 147 -13.60 -8.46 -19.71
C CYS A 147 -12.16 -8.42 -19.21
N ILE A 148 -11.21 -8.51 -20.12
CA ILE A 148 -9.78 -8.30 -19.84
C ILE A 148 -9.42 -6.96 -20.47
N ASP A 149 -8.98 -6.03 -19.64
CA ASP A 149 -8.56 -4.69 -20.06
C ASP A 149 -7.33 -4.27 -19.24
N GLU A 150 -6.54 -3.35 -19.77
CA GLU A 150 -5.35 -2.82 -19.10
C GLU A 150 -5.72 -1.73 -18.10
N MET A 151 -5.15 -1.82 -16.89
CA MET A 151 -5.22 -0.73 -15.91
C MET A 151 -3.85 -0.06 -15.77
N LEU A 152 -3.83 1.24 -16.04
CA LEU A 152 -2.62 2.04 -15.99
C LEU A 152 -2.59 2.89 -14.73
N VAL A 153 -1.58 2.64 -13.89
CA VAL A 153 -1.31 3.46 -12.71
C VAL A 153 -0.36 4.58 -13.11
N ARG A 154 -0.72 5.82 -12.79
CA ARG A 154 0.10 6.98 -13.10
C ARG A 154 1.25 7.11 -12.10
N CYS A 155 2.48 6.97 -12.58
CA CYS A 155 3.69 7.25 -11.83
C CYS A 155 4.70 7.96 -12.77
N ARG A 156 5.49 8.89 -12.23
CA ARG A 156 6.34 9.78 -13.04
C ARG A 156 7.84 9.58 -12.86
N GLN A 157 8.29 8.87 -11.81
CA GLN A 157 9.66 9.05 -11.33
C GLN A 157 10.38 7.79 -10.79
N ILE A 158 9.80 6.59 -10.81
CA ILE A 158 10.39 5.48 -10.01
C ILE A 158 10.90 4.30 -10.87
N TRP A 159 10.29 3.96 -12.00
CA TRP A 159 10.66 2.73 -12.73
C TRP A 159 11.14 2.99 -14.16
N ARG A 160 12.45 3.27 -14.31
CA ARG A 160 13.06 3.52 -15.63
C ARG A 160 12.88 2.38 -16.63
N GLU A 161 12.62 1.16 -16.16
CA GLU A 161 12.55 -0.07 -16.95
C GLU A 161 11.10 -0.44 -17.37
N ALA A 162 10.05 0.21 -16.84
CA ALA A 162 8.64 -0.13 -17.10
C ALA A 162 7.77 1.07 -17.53
N HIS A 163 8.38 2.11 -18.11
CA HIS A 163 7.67 3.29 -18.58
C HIS A 163 7.04 3.06 -19.96
N VAL A 164 5.74 3.35 -20.10
CA VAL A 164 5.05 3.34 -21.38
C VAL A 164 4.34 4.68 -21.63
N SER A 165 4.66 5.29 -22.76
CA SER A 165 3.99 6.51 -23.22
C SER A 165 2.90 6.14 -24.23
N ILE A 166 1.63 6.26 -23.85
CA ILE A 166 0.51 5.94 -24.74
C ILE A 166 0.01 7.23 -25.40
N VAL A 167 0.23 7.34 -26.72
CA VAL A 167 -0.01 8.55 -27.53
C VAL A 167 -1.47 9.04 -27.47
N SER A 168 -2.45 8.16 -27.23
CA SER A 168 -3.87 8.54 -27.15
C SER A 168 -4.30 9.12 -25.80
N ARG A 169 -3.46 9.03 -24.76
CA ARG A 169 -3.77 9.51 -23.40
C ARG A 169 -2.81 10.63 -23.02
N ARG A 170 -3.34 11.75 -22.49
CA ARG A 170 -2.59 12.99 -22.17
C ARG A 170 -1.45 12.85 -21.13
N HIS A 171 -1.25 11.67 -20.54
CA HIS A 171 -0.33 11.47 -19.42
C HIS A 171 0.61 10.28 -19.66
N LEU A 172 1.73 10.27 -18.95
CA LEU A 172 2.64 9.13 -18.89
C LEU A 172 2.10 8.10 -17.89
N TYR A 173 2.25 6.81 -18.22
CA TYR A 173 1.73 5.71 -17.43
C TYR A 173 2.82 4.64 -17.22
N GLU A 174 2.71 3.88 -16.13
CA GLU A 174 3.49 2.67 -15.92
C GLU A 174 2.54 1.47 -16.02
N ILE A 175 2.97 0.41 -16.71
CA ILE A 175 2.22 -0.84 -16.81
C ILE A 175 2.68 -1.73 -15.66
N PHE A 176 1.78 -2.11 -14.76
CA PHE A 176 1.97 -3.35 -14.00
C PHE A 176 1.76 -4.46 -15.01
N ASN A 177 2.86 -5.05 -15.50
CA ASN A 177 2.81 -5.96 -16.63
C ASN A 177 2.03 -7.23 -16.24
N ILE A 178 0.78 -7.32 -16.70
CA ILE A 178 -0.08 -8.49 -16.54
C ILE A 178 0.45 -9.66 -17.38
N ASP A 179 1.33 -9.42 -18.36
CA ASP A 179 1.87 -10.50 -19.19
C ASP A 179 2.85 -11.42 -18.42
N ALA A 180 3.33 -11.02 -17.23
CA ALA A 180 4.02 -11.92 -16.32
C ALA A 180 3.08 -12.94 -15.63
N PHE A 181 1.77 -12.69 -15.63
CA PHE A 181 0.75 -13.57 -15.03
C PHE A 181 0.22 -14.65 -15.98
N LEU A 182 0.57 -14.61 -17.27
CA LEU A 182 0.05 -15.53 -18.28
C LEU A 182 0.78 -16.90 -18.36
N ASN A 183 1.74 -17.18 -17.47
CA ASN A 183 2.43 -18.48 -17.41
C ASN A 183 1.86 -19.44 -16.35
N ILE A 184 0.59 -19.30 -15.99
CA ILE A 184 -0.15 -20.38 -15.31
C ILE A 184 -1.04 -21.04 -16.37
N THR A 185 -0.48 -22.05 -17.04
CA THR A 185 -1.23 -23.08 -17.77
C THR A 185 -1.34 -24.31 -16.89
#